data_AF-A0A0E9WTC8-F1
#
_entry.id   AF-A0A0E9WTC8-F1
#
_cell.length_a   1.000
_cell.length_b   1.000
_cell.length_c   1.000
_cell.angle_alpha   90.00
_cell.angle_beta   90.00
_cell.angle_gamma   90.00
#
_symmetry.space_group_name_H-M   'P 1'
#
loop_
_entity.id
_entity.type
_entity.pdbx_description
1 polymer ?
#
loop_
_entity_poly.entity_id
_entity_poly.type
_entity_poly.pdbx_seq_one_letter_code
_entity_poly.pdbx_strand_id
1 'polypeptide(L)'
;MVKRCCWGTCKTDSRYPERLEGLFPKPRTNLEKCLLWIKLCGRPHSQLNVNTISRHTYICSKHFVNERPNDTFPNPGDARNKIATPCRPSSRRRHLTVPLTDITVDGIKQLKEEHRDHQETKRSIKKEVLTKDEHQEEPALSSVADALEDVRAVVAQQQEEIQALRKQLQEQQHQQQQQQQQQQQQLQQQLQQQPLIMILLV
;
A
#
# COMPACT_ATOMS: atom_id res chain seq x y z
N MET A 1 -27.97 5.14 12.77
CA MET A 1 -26.79 4.29 12.49
C MET A 1 -25.51 5.13 12.62
N VAL A 2 -24.52 4.67 13.40
CA VAL A 2 -23.25 5.40 13.59
C VAL A 2 -22.33 5.15 12.39
N LYS A 3 -22.01 6.20 11.62
CA LYS A 3 -21.03 6.14 10.52
C LYS A 3 -19.62 6.21 11.11
N ARG A 4 -18.63 5.64 10.44
CA ARG A 4 -17.24 5.62 10.91
C ARG A 4 -16.30 6.13 9.82
N CYS A 5 -15.21 6.77 10.24
CA CYS A 5 -14.16 7.21 9.33
C CYS A 5 -13.60 6.01 8.55
N CYS A 6 -13.44 6.16 7.23
CA CYS A 6 -12.91 5.11 6.37
C CYS A 6 -11.38 5.00 6.41
N TRP A 7 -10.67 5.86 7.14
CA TRP A 7 -9.23 5.69 7.37
C TRP A 7 -8.97 4.39 8.15
N GLY A 8 -7.95 3.63 7.78
CA GLY A 8 -7.70 2.26 8.25
C GLY A 8 -7.55 2.16 9.76
N THR A 9 -6.85 3.12 10.36
CA THR A 9 -6.46 3.17 11.78
C THR A 9 -7.36 4.08 12.63
N CYS A 10 -8.24 4.84 11.98
CA CYS A 10 -9.04 5.86 12.67
C CYS A 10 -10.23 5.25 13.44
N LYS A 11 -10.45 5.77 14.65
CA LYS A 11 -11.55 5.39 15.54
C LYS A 11 -12.67 6.42 15.58
N THR A 12 -12.54 7.55 14.88
CA THR A 12 -13.55 8.60 14.82
C THR A 12 -14.84 8.08 14.17
N ASP A 13 -15.97 8.46 14.75
CA ASP A 13 -17.29 8.06 14.30
C ASP A 13 -18.27 9.24 14.33
N SER A 14 -19.47 9.04 13.80
CA SER A 14 -20.44 10.10 13.56
C SER A 14 -21.21 10.57 14.79
N ARG A 15 -20.82 10.14 15.99
CA ARG A 15 -21.41 10.67 17.24
C ARG A 15 -20.98 12.10 17.51
N TYR A 16 -19.87 12.52 16.91
CA TYR A 16 -19.27 13.85 17.03
C TYR A 16 -19.26 14.51 15.64
N PRO A 17 -20.37 15.13 15.22
CA PRO A 17 -20.57 15.62 13.86
C PRO A 17 -19.60 16.74 13.45
N GLU A 18 -19.10 17.51 14.42
CA GLU A 18 -18.10 18.55 14.20
C GLU A 18 -16.78 18.01 13.61
N ARG A 19 -16.57 16.69 13.67
CA ARG A 19 -15.36 16.01 13.19
C ARG A 19 -15.52 15.39 11.79
N LEU A 20 -16.66 15.59 11.12
CA LEU A 20 -17.10 14.84 9.93
C LEU A 20 -17.15 15.67 8.64
N GLU A 21 -16.19 16.55 8.41
CA GLU A 21 -16.26 17.48 7.27
C GLU A 21 -15.65 16.94 5.96
N GLY A 22 -14.86 15.86 6.01
CA GLY A 22 -14.24 15.26 4.83
C GLY A 22 -15.16 14.28 4.10
N LEU A 23 -15.97 14.76 3.16
CA LEU A 23 -16.74 13.89 2.27
C LEU A 23 -15.82 13.13 1.30
N PHE A 24 -16.07 11.82 1.14
CA PHE A 24 -15.31 11.01 0.19
C PHE A 24 -15.72 11.35 -1.26
N PRO A 25 -14.77 11.57 -2.20
CA PRO A 25 -15.05 11.82 -3.60
C PRO A 25 -15.89 10.70 -4.21
N LYS A 26 -17.00 11.05 -4.89
CA LYS A 26 -17.86 10.03 -5.51
C LYS A 26 -17.14 9.44 -6.74
N PRO A 27 -17.14 8.10 -6.90
CA PRO A 27 -16.55 7.45 -8.07
C PRO A 27 -17.07 7.99 -9.40
N ARG A 28 -18.38 8.27 -9.48
CA ARG A 28 -19.03 8.76 -10.70
C ARG A 28 -18.58 10.17 -11.11
N THR A 29 -18.20 11.02 -10.15
CA THR A 29 -17.82 12.41 -10.43
C THR A 29 -16.31 12.59 -10.55
N ASN A 30 -15.53 11.85 -9.75
CA ASN A 30 -14.07 11.99 -9.75
C ASN A 30 -13.42 10.65 -9.35
N LEU A 31 -13.26 9.78 -10.35
CA LEU A 31 -12.75 8.43 -10.16
C LEU A 31 -11.28 8.43 -9.72
N GLU A 32 -10.44 9.26 -10.33
CA GLU A 32 -9.01 9.33 -10.02
C GLU A 32 -8.77 9.74 -8.56
N LYS A 33 -9.43 10.82 -8.11
CA LYS A 33 -9.32 11.27 -6.71
C LYS A 33 -9.88 10.23 -5.74
N CYS A 34 -10.96 9.55 -6.12
CA CYS A 34 -11.53 8.45 -5.33
C CYS A 34 -10.53 7.29 -5.15
N LEU A 35 -9.90 6.82 -6.24
CA LEU A 35 -8.88 5.77 -6.20
C LEU A 35 -7.66 6.18 -5.37
N LEU A 36 -7.21 7.42 -5.52
CA LEU A 36 -6.13 7.97 -4.71
C LEU A 36 -6.48 7.93 -3.21
N TRP A 37 -7.68 8.37 -2.85
CA TRP A 37 -8.13 8.36 -1.45
C TRP A 37 -8.29 6.95 -0.89
N ILE A 38 -8.72 5.97 -1.69
CA ILE A 38 -8.75 4.55 -1.29
C ILE A 38 -7.33 4.09 -0.91
N LYS A 39 -6.35 4.39 -1.77
CA LYS A 39 -4.95 4.03 -1.55
C LYS A 39 -4.38 4.68 -0.28
N LEU A 40 -4.67 5.97 -0.08
CA LEU A 40 -4.19 6.73 1.09
C LEU A 40 -4.82 6.28 2.41
N CYS A 41 -6.09 5.82 2.40
CA CYS A 41 -6.75 5.34 3.62
C CYS A 41 -6.10 4.09 4.22
N GLY A 42 -5.24 3.38 3.48
CA GLY A 42 -4.50 2.21 3.94
C GLY A 42 -5.34 0.96 4.20
N ARG A 43 -6.64 0.97 3.88
CA ARG A 43 -7.52 -0.19 4.05
C ARG A 43 -7.28 -1.26 2.97
N PRO A 44 -7.42 -2.55 3.30
CA PRO A 44 -7.37 -3.60 2.29
C PRO A 44 -8.52 -3.43 1.28
N HIS A 45 -8.25 -3.75 0.01
CA HIS A 45 -9.20 -3.58 -1.10
C HIS A 45 -10.52 -4.34 -0.90
N SER A 46 -10.49 -5.44 -0.14
CA SER A 46 -11.70 -6.19 0.24
C SER A 46 -12.64 -5.43 1.17
N GLN A 47 -12.15 -4.40 1.88
CA GLN A 47 -12.93 -3.57 2.79
C GLN A 47 -13.29 -2.20 2.23
N LEU A 48 -12.40 -1.62 1.43
CA LEU A 48 -12.58 -0.31 0.81
C LEU A 48 -12.16 -0.38 -0.67
N ASN A 49 -13.16 -0.35 -1.53
CA ASN A 49 -13.02 -0.31 -2.99
C ASN A 49 -14.08 0.62 -3.59
N VAL A 50 -13.97 0.86 -4.89
CA VAL A 50 -14.84 1.77 -5.65
C VAL A 50 -16.33 1.42 -5.48
N ASN A 51 -16.67 0.14 -5.49
CA ASN A 51 -18.06 -0.35 -5.40
C ASN A 51 -18.64 -0.22 -3.97
N THR A 52 -17.77 -0.21 -2.95
CA THR A 52 -18.18 -0.03 -1.54
C THR A 52 -18.37 1.43 -1.14
N ILE A 53 -17.90 2.38 -1.95
CA ILE A 53 -17.99 3.80 -1.64
C ILE A 53 -19.42 4.27 -1.84
N SER A 54 -20.01 4.78 -0.77
CA SER A 54 -21.37 5.29 -0.74
C SER A 54 -21.40 6.69 -0.13
N ARG A 55 -22.59 7.32 -0.10
CA ARG A 55 -22.84 8.59 0.62
C ARG A 55 -22.51 8.54 2.12
N HIS A 56 -22.28 7.35 2.68
CA HIS A 56 -21.96 7.13 4.08
C HIS A 56 -20.46 6.95 4.33
N THR A 57 -19.65 6.92 3.27
CA THR A 57 -18.19 6.89 3.33
C THR A 57 -17.65 8.30 3.51
N TYR A 58 -16.84 8.51 4.55
CA TYR A 58 -16.24 9.81 4.84
C TYR A 58 -14.89 9.65 5.57
N ILE A 59 -14.07 10.69 5.51
CA ILE A 59 -12.81 10.84 6.24
C ILE A 59 -12.98 11.96 7.26
N CYS A 60 -12.59 11.74 8.52
CA CYS A 60 -12.70 12.78 9.53
C CYS A 60 -11.64 13.89 9.34
N SER A 61 -11.93 15.07 9.89
CA SER A 61 -11.08 16.27 9.79
C SER A 61 -9.61 16.05 10.19
N LYS A 62 -9.34 15.12 11.10
CA LYS A 62 -7.97 14.76 11.58
C LYS A 62 -6.99 14.36 10.48
N HIS A 63 -7.48 13.94 9.32
CA HIS A 63 -6.64 13.52 8.19
C HIS A 63 -6.38 14.66 7.20
N PHE A 64 -6.77 15.89 7.52
CA PHE A 64 -6.51 17.07 6.72
C PHE A 64 -5.76 18.09 7.59
N VAL A 65 -4.78 18.77 6.98
CA VAL A 65 -3.88 19.72 7.69
C VAL A 65 -4.68 20.84 8.36
N ASN A 66 -5.71 21.36 7.69
CA ASN A 66 -6.58 22.42 8.19
C ASN A 66 -8.01 21.91 8.45
N GLU A 67 -8.15 20.65 8.87
CA GLU A 67 -9.44 19.99 9.14
C GLU A 67 -10.36 19.80 7.91
N ARG A 68 -9.99 20.39 6.77
CA ARG A 68 -10.68 20.35 5.49
C ARG A 68 -9.73 20.10 4.32
N PRO A 69 -10.19 19.47 3.23
CA PRO A 69 -9.47 19.48 1.97
C PRO A 69 -9.28 20.93 1.51
N ASN A 70 -8.04 21.36 1.35
CA ASN A 70 -7.69 22.73 0.93
C ASN A 70 -7.06 22.70 -0.47
N ASP A 71 -7.04 23.81 -1.19
CA ASP A 71 -6.47 23.85 -2.55
C ASP A 71 -4.99 23.45 -2.58
N THR A 72 -4.24 23.81 -1.53
CA THR A 72 -2.82 23.46 -1.36
C THR A 72 -2.61 22.00 -0.94
N PHE A 73 -3.56 21.43 -0.20
CA PHE A 73 -3.49 20.06 0.33
C PHE A 73 -4.85 19.36 0.14
N PRO A 74 -5.18 18.96 -1.11
CA PRO A 74 -6.51 18.47 -1.46
C PRO A 74 -6.76 17.02 -1.03
N ASN A 75 -5.71 16.33 -0.58
CA ASN A 75 -5.70 14.91 -0.28
C ASN A 75 -5.52 14.67 1.22
N PRO A 76 -6.19 13.64 1.77
CA PRO A 76 -6.05 13.28 3.16
C PRO A 76 -4.67 12.65 3.39
N GLY A 77 -4.02 13.05 4.48
CA GLY A 77 -2.71 12.56 4.89
C GLY A 77 -2.71 12.17 6.36
N ASP A 78 -1.79 11.29 6.75
CA ASP A 78 -1.61 11.00 8.17
C ASP A 78 -0.66 12.03 8.79
N ALA A 79 -1.22 12.99 9.54
CA ALA A 79 -0.41 13.88 10.37
C ALA A 79 0.21 13.13 11.56
N ARG A 80 -0.28 11.91 11.89
CA ARG A 80 0.09 11.14 13.07
C ARG A 80 0.50 9.71 12.69
N ASN A 81 1.76 9.61 12.27
CA ASN A 81 2.70 8.54 12.62
C ASN A 81 3.01 7.44 11.58
N LYS A 82 4.29 7.04 11.61
CA LYS A 82 5.03 6.18 10.66
C LYS A 82 5.03 4.69 11.05
N ILE A 83 4.08 4.24 11.88
CA ILE A 83 4.03 2.88 12.40
C ILE A 83 2.87 2.13 11.75
N ALA A 84 3.17 1.01 11.10
CA ALA A 84 2.17 0.16 10.45
C ALA A 84 1.26 -0.53 11.49
N THR A 85 0.30 0.20 12.05
CA THR A 85 -0.75 -0.41 12.88
C THR A 85 -1.76 -1.14 12.00
N PRO A 86 -2.21 -2.34 12.38
CA PRO A 86 -3.14 -3.12 11.58
C PRO A 86 -4.47 -2.36 11.40
N CYS A 87 -4.98 -2.38 10.17
CA CYS A 87 -6.27 -1.78 9.84
C CYS A 87 -7.40 -2.42 10.66
N ARG A 88 -8.35 -1.59 11.09
CA ARG A 88 -9.53 -2.06 11.82
C ARG A 88 -10.35 -3.02 10.96
N PRO A 89 -10.75 -4.20 11.47
CA PRO A 89 -11.55 -5.16 10.72
C PRO A 89 -12.93 -4.62 10.36
N SER A 90 -13.48 -5.11 9.25
CA SER A 90 -14.83 -4.74 8.80
C SER A 90 -15.90 -5.14 9.82
N SER A 91 -17.03 -4.45 9.79
CA SER A 91 -18.14 -4.75 10.71
C SER A 91 -18.63 -6.20 10.61
N ARG A 92 -18.58 -6.78 9.41
CA ARG A 92 -19.04 -8.16 9.14
C ARG A 92 -18.16 -9.23 9.80
N ARG A 93 -16.86 -8.96 10.00
CA ARG A 93 -15.93 -9.88 10.69
C ARG A 93 -15.98 -9.80 12.23
N ARG A 94 -16.59 -8.74 12.80
CA ARG A 94 -16.68 -8.60 14.27
C ARG A 94 -17.62 -9.61 14.91
N HIS A 95 -18.52 -10.22 14.14
CA HIS A 95 -19.47 -11.23 14.64
C HIS A 95 -18.91 -12.66 14.61
N LEU A 96 -17.70 -12.86 14.07
CA LEU A 96 -17.04 -14.16 13.98
C LEU A 96 -15.96 -14.35 15.06
N THR A 97 -15.64 -13.32 15.84
CA THR A 97 -14.77 -13.44 17.01
C THR A 97 -15.63 -13.79 18.22
N VAL A 98 -16.09 -15.04 18.28
CA VAL A 98 -16.47 -15.67 19.55
C VAL A 98 -15.18 -15.76 20.40
N PRO A 99 -15.21 -15.45 21.71
CA PRO A 99 -14.02 -15.57 22.56
C PRO A 99 -13.47 -16.99 22.50
N LEU A 100 -12.14 -17.10 22.46
CA LEU A 100 -11.39 -18.35 22.34
C LEU A 100 -11.36 -19.11 23.67
N THR A 101 -12.53 -19.34 24.26
CA THR A 101 -12.73 -20.16 25.46
C THR A 101 -13.97 -20.99 25.20
N ASP A 102 -13.80 -22.31 25.19
CA ASP A 102 -14.79 -23.36 24.92
C ASP A 102 -15.00 -23.76 23.45
N ILE A 103 -13.91 -24.11 22.76
CA ILE A 103 -14.00 -25.06 21.65
C ILE A 103 -14.03 -26.47 22.24
N THR A 104 -15.22 -27.01 22.49
CA THR A 104 -15.40 -28.45 22.70
C THR A 104 -15.14 -29.19 21.38
N VAL A 105 -14.58 -30.40 21.49
CA VAL A 105 -14.14 -31.25 20.35
C VAL A 105 -15.28 -31.52 19.34
N ASP A 106 -16.53 -31.43 19.79
CA ASP A 106 -17.71 -31.62 18.96
C ASP A 106 -17.98 -30.45 17.99
N GLY A 107 -17.56 -29.22 18.32
CA GLY A 107 -17.69 -28.05 17.44
C GLY A 107 -16.80 -28.10 16.20
N ILE A 108 -15.69 -28.84 16.27
CA ILE A 108 -14.76 -29.02 15.14
C ILE A 108 -15.32 -29.99 14.09
N LYS A 109 -16.20 -30.93 14.49
CA LYS A 109 -16.84 -31.86 13.56
C LYS A 109 -17.89 -31.16 12.70
N GLN A 110 -18.67 -30.25 13.29
CA GLN A 110 -19.73 -29.51 12.58
C GLN A 110 -19.17 -28.57 11.49
N LEU A 111 -18.02 -27.93 11.73
CA LEU A 111 -17.34 -27.09 10.74
C LEU A 111 -16.73 -27.88 9.56
N LYS A 112 -16.44 -29.18 9.74
CA LYS A 112 -15.92 -30.06 8.67
C LYS A 112 -17.03 -30.60 7.77
N GLU A 113 -18.26 -30.73 8.28
CA GLU A 113 -19.44 -31.15 7.51
C GLU A 113 -19.88 -30.03 6.55
N GLU A 114 -20.00 -28.78 7.03
CA GLU A 114 -20.44 -27.63 6.21
C GLU A 114 -19.46 -27.27 5.08
N HIS A 115 -18.16 -27.54 5.28
CA HIS A 115 -17.14 -27.30 4.26
C HIS A 115 -17.11 -28.37 3.15
N ARG A 116 -17.81 -29.51 3.37
CA ARG A 116 -17.97 -30.59 2.38
C ARG A 116 -19.10 -30.25 1.39
N ASP A 117 -20.21 -29.69 1.86
CA ASP A 117 -21.37 -29.30 1.04
C ASP A 117 -21.07 -28.12 0.09
N HIS A 118 -20.23 -27.17 0.52
CA HIS A 118 -19.80 -26.03 -0.32
C HIS A 118 -18.81 -26.43 -1.43
N GLN A 119 -18.14 -27.58 -1.29
CA GLN A 119 -17.21 -28.10 -2.29
C GLN A 119 -17.95 -28.92 -3.36
N GLU A 120 -19.07 -29.54 -3.00
CA GLU A 120 -19.93 -30.29 -3.90
C GLU A 120 -20.78 -29.39 -4.80
N THR A 121 -21.32 -28.28 -4.27
CA THR A 121 -22.00 -27.24 -5.08
C THR A 121 -21.08 -26.59 -6.10
N LYS A 122 -19.80 -26.35 -5.77
CA LYS A 122 -18.80 -25.84 -6.73
C LYS A 122 -18.44 -26.85 -7.82
N ARG A 123 -18.49 -28.16 -7.53
CA ARG A 123 -18.26 -29.21 -8.53
C ARG A 123 -19.48 -29.45 -9.41
N SER A 124 -20.69 -29.23 -8.92
CA SER A 124 -21.93 -29.30 -9.71
C SER A 124 -22.05 -28.12 -10.70
N ILE A 125 -21.76 -26.89 -10.25
CA ILE A 125 -21.76 -25.71 -11.14
C ILE A 125 -20.71 -25.83 -12.25
N LYS A 126 -19.55 -26.45 -11.97
CA LYS A 126 -18.51 -26.67 -12.98
C LYS A 126 -18.89 -27.75 -14.01
N LYS A 127 -19.82 -28.65 -13.70
CA LYS A 127 -20.27 -29.71 -14.62
C LYS A 127 -21.46 -29.30 -15.47
N GLU A 128 -22.34 -28.43 -15.00
CA GLU A 128 -23.48 -27.93 -15.78
C GLU A 128 -23.10 -26.91 -16.87
N VAL A 129 -21.91 -26.31 -16.80
CA VAL A 129 -21.40 -25.37 -17.83
C VAL A 129 -20.70 -26.09 -19.00
N LEU A 130 -20.49 -27.41 -18.93
CA LEU A 130 -19.74 -28.15 -19.97
C LEU A 130 -20.62 -28.87 -21.01
N THR A 131 -21.92 -28.65 -21.03
CA THR A 131 -22.79 -29.22 -22.07
C THR A 131 -23.79 -28.19 -22.54
N LYS A 132 -23.34 -27.25 -23.38
CA LYS A 132 -24.14 -26.71 -24.48
C LYS A 132 -23.27 -25.88 -25.42
N ASP A 133 -23.32 -26.31 -26.67
CA ASP A 133 -23.09 -25.57 -27.90
C ASP A 133 -21.66 -25.37 -28.38
N GLU A 134 -21.32 -26.27 -29.29
CA GLU A 134 -20.35 -26.12 -30.37
C GLU A 134 -20.59 -24.87 -31.25
N HIS A 135 -19.48 -24.37 -31.80
CA HIS A 135 -19.32 -23.42 -32.92
C HIS A 135 -19.61 -21.94 -32.69
N GLN A 136 -18.55 -21.17 -32.36
CA GLN A 136 -18.06 -20.07 -33.22
C GLN A 136 -16.72 -19.46 -32.71
N GLU A 137 -15.71 -19.55 -33.59
CA GLU A 137 -14.46 -18.77 -33.73
C GLU A 137 -13.68 -18.29 -32.50
N GLU A 138 -12.48 -18.88 -32.32
CA GLU A 138 -11.31 -18.26 -31.68
C GLU A 138 -10.72 -17.19 -32.60
N PRO A 139 -10.76 -15.91 -32.19
CA PRO A 139 -9.57 -15.08 -32.39
C PRO A 139 -9.35 -14.15 -31.17
N ALA A 140 -8.24 -14.32 -30.44
CA ALA A 140 -7.51 -13.22 -29.73
C ALA A 140 -6.46 -13.69 -28.68
N LEU A 141 -6.04 -14.96 -28.62
CA LEU A 141 -5.04 -15.37 -27.63
C LEU A 141 -3.58 -14.99 -27.98
N SER A 142 -3.23 -14.71 -29.25
CA SER A 142 -1.86 -14.31 -29.62
C SER A 142 -1.55 -12.87 -29.18
N SER A 143 -2.48 -11.93 -29.40
CA SER A 143 -2.24 -10.49 -29.14
C SER A 143 -1.95 -10.17 -27.66
N VAL A 144 -2.53 -10.93 -26.73
CA VAL A 144 -2.30 -10.73 -25.29
C VAL A 144 -0.95 -11.29 -24.86
N ALA A 145 -0.49 -12.39 -25.46
CA ALA A 145 0.82 -12.96 -25.20
C ALA A 145 1.94 -12.06 -25.72
N ASP A 146 1.77 -11.50 -26.92
CA ASP A 146 2.72 -10.55 -27.53
C ASP A 146 2.84 -9.27 -26.68
N ALA A 147 1.72 -8.70 -26.22
CA ALA A 147 1.73 -7.54 -25.33
C ALA A 147 2.35 -7.83 -23.95
N LEU A 148 2.26 -9.08 -23.45
CA LEU A 148 2.87 -9.46 -22.19
C LEU A 148 4.40 -9.55 -22.31
N GLU A 149 4.89 -9.99 -23.46
CA GLU A 149 6.33 -10.12 -23.73
C GLU A 149 6.96 -8.73 -23.93
N ASP A 150 6.26 -7.80 -24.58
CA ASP A 150 6.68 -6.40 -24.69
C ASP A 150 6.82 -5.75 -23.30
N VAL A 151 5.85 -5.96 -22.41
CA VAL A 151 5.93 -5.43 -21.03
C VAL A 151 7.10 -6.04 -20.26
N ARG A 152 7.40 -7.33 -20.45
CA ARG A 152 8.56 -7.97 -19.83
C ARG A 152 9.88 -7.39 -20.34
N ALA A 153 9.98 -7.12 -21.64
CA ALA A 153 11.16 -6.50 -22.24
C ALA A 153 11.40 -5.10 -21.65
N VAL A 154 10.34 -4.29 -21.53
CA VAL A 154 10.42 -2.95 -20.90
C VAL A 154 10.86 -3.05 -19.43
N VAL A 155 10.34 -4.02 -18.67
CA VAL A 155 10.73 -4.23 -17.27
C VAL A 155 12.19 -4.67 -17.16
N ALA A 156 12.66 -5.54 -18.04
CA ALA A 156 14.06 -5.97 -18.08
C ALA A 156 15.00 -4.78 -18.37
N GLN A 157 14.65 -3.95 -19.35
CA GLN A 157 15.42 -2.75 -19.68
C GLN A 157 15.49 -1.77 -18.50
N GLN A 158 14.37 -1.53 -17.80
CA GLN A 158 14.36 -0.69 -16.60
C GLN A 158 15.21 -1.29 -15.47
N GLN A 159 15.24 -2.61 -15.33
CA GLN A 159 16.06 -3.26 -14.32
C GLN A 159 17.56 -3.09 -14.59
N GLU A 160 17.99 -3.17 -15.85
CA GLU A 160 19.37 -2.91 -16.25
C GLU A 160 19.79 -1.45 -15.98
N GLU A 161 18.93 -0.49 -16.31
CA GLU A 161 19.17 0.93 -16.03
C GLU A 161 19.31 1.20 -14.53
N ILE A 162 18.43 0.62 -13.71
CA ILE A 162 18.53 0.71 -12.24
C ILE A 162 19.84 0.11 -11.73
N GLN A 163 20.29 -1.01 -12.29
CA GLN A 163 21.57 -1.62 -11.91
C GLN A 163 22.76 -0.75 -12.30
N ALA A 164 22.74 -0.16 -13.50
CA ALA A 164 23.78 0.76 -13.97
C ALA A 164 23.87 2.00 -13.08
N LEU A 165 22.73 2.62 -12.74
CA LEU A 165 22.67 3.78 -11.85
C LEU A 165 23.18 3.47 -10.44
N ARG A 166 22.86 2.28 -9.91
CA ARG A 166 23.39 1.83 -8.61
C ARG A 166 24.91 1.69 -8.63
N LYS A 167 25.48 1.17 -9.71
CA LYS A 167 26.94 1.04 -9.86
C LYS A 167 27.61 2.41 -9.92
N GLN A 168 27.07 3.35 -10.70
CA GLN A 168 27.58 4.72 -10.75
C GLN A 168 27.54 5.40 -9.38
N LEU A 169 26.46 5.21 -8.62
CA LEU A 169 26.34 5.77 -7.27
C LEU A 169 27.41 5.20 -6.33
N GLN A 170 27.69 3.89 -6.41
CA GLN A 170 28.76 3.25 -5.63
C GLN A 170 30.14 3.80 -5.99
N GLU A 171 30.41 4.00 -7.29
CA GLU A 171 31.67 4.59 -7.77
C GLU A 171 31.84 6.03 -7.26
N GLN A 172 30.78 6.86 -7.33
CA GLN A 172 30.80 8.22 -6.77
C GLN A 172 31.08 8.21 -5.26
N GLN A 173 30.41 7.34 -4.50
CA GLN A 173 30.64 7.22 -3.06
C GLN A 173 32.09 6.82 -2.75
N HIS A 174 32.66 5.91 -3.53
CA HIS A 174 34.05 5.50 -3.37
C HIS A 174 35.03 6.64 -3.66
N GLN A 175 34.81 7.38 -4.75
CA GLN A 175 35.62 8.56 -5.09
C GLN A 175 35.55 9.62 -3.99
N GLN A 176 34.36 9.88 -3.44
CA GLN A 176 34.19 10.84 -2.36
C GLN A 176 34.93 10.41 -1.09
N GLN A 177 34.88 9.13 -0.74
CA GLN A 177 35.65 8.60 0.40
C GLN A 177 37.16 8.73 0.18
N GLN A 178 37.66 8.44 -1.03
CA GLN A 178 39.08 8.61 -1.35
C GLN A 178 39.51 10.07 -1.23
N GLN A 179 38.72 11.01 -1.73
CA GLN A 179 39.00 12.44 -1.60
C GLN A 179 39.05 12.88 -0.13
N GLN A 180 38.11 12.42 0.69
CA GLN A 180 38.12 12.71 2.13
C GLN A 180 39.38 12.15 2.81
N GLN A 181 39.79 10.93 2.49
CA GLN A 181 41.01 10.33 3.03
C GLN A 181 42.26 11.13 2.62
N GLN A 182 42.35 11.54 1.35
CA GLN A 182 43.46 12.38 0.87
C GLN A 182 43.51 13.72 1.59
N GLN A 183 42.37 14.39 1.79
CA GLN A 183 42.31 15.64 2.55
C GLN A 183 42.77 15.44 4.00
N GLN A 184 42.34 14.37 4.66
CA GLN A 184 42.78 14.05 6.02
C GLN A 184 44.30 13.83 6.09
N GLN A 185 44.88 13.09 5.14
CA GLN A 185 46.31 12.86 5.07
C GLN A 185 47.09 14.17 4.85
N GLN A 186 46.64 15.05 3.96
CA GLN A 186 47.27 16.34 3.73
C GLN A 186 47.23 17.21 4.99
N LEU A 187 46.09 17.25 5.68
CA LEU A 187 45.97 18.00 6.93
C LEU A 187 46.91 17.44 8.02
N GLN A 188 47.04 16.12 8.10
CA GLN A 188 47.96 15.47 9.03
C GLN A 188 49.44 15.81 8.71
N GLN A 189 49.82 15.84 7.43
CA GLN A 189 51.16 16.26 7.00
C GLN A 189 51.43 17.73 7.33
N GLN A 190 50.46 18.62 7.12
CA GLN A 190 50.59 20.03 7.48
C GLN A 190 50.82 20.21 8.99
N LEU A 191 50.08 19.49 9.82
CA LEU A 191 50.26 19.50 11.28
C LEU A 191 51.64 18.98 11.70
N GLN A 192 52.18 17.96 11.01
CA GLN A 192 53.53 17.44 11.28
C GLN A 192 54.67 18.39 10.86
N GLN A 193 54.43 19.33 9.93
CA GLN A 193 55.42 20.34 9.52
C GLN A 193 55.43 21.59 10.42
N GLN A 194 54.37 21.85 11.19
CA GLN A 194 54.31 23.01 12.09
C GLN A 194 55.35 23.04 13.24
N PRO A 195 55.78 21.93 13.87
CA PRO A 195 56.79 22.00 14.94
C PRO A 195 58.20 22.38 14.44
N LEU A 196 58.50 22.24 13.15
CA LEU A 196 59.81 22.63 12.59
C LEU A 196 59.92 24.14 12.32
N ILE A 197 58.81 24.80 11.98
CA ILE A 197 58.80 26.25 11.72
C ILE A 197 58.92 27.05 13.03
N MET A 198 58.37 26.54 14.13
CA MET A 198 58.49 27.18 15.45
C MET A 198 59.89 27.10 16.07
N ILE A 199 60.73 26.13 15.66
CA ILE A 199 62.11 25.98 16.15
C ILE A 199 63.11 26.80 15.30
N LEU A 200 62.79 27.11 14.04
CA LEU A 200 63.62 27.93 13.15
C LEU A 200 63.41 29.46 13.31
N LEU A 201 62.48 29.88 14.17
CA LEU A 201 62.15 31.30 14.44
C LEU A 201 62.62 31.80 15.83
N VAL A 202 63.41 31.00 16.56
CA VAL A 202 64.09 31.38 17.82
C VAL A 202 65.59 31.32 17.60
#